data_AF-A0A954M480-F1
#
_entry.id   AF-A0A954M480-F1
#
_cell.length_a   1.000
_cell.length_b   1.000
_cell.length_c   1.000
_cell.angle_alpha   90.00
_cell.angle_beta   90.00
_cell.angle_gamma   90.00
#
_symmetry.space_group_name_H-M   'P 1'
#
loop_
_entity.id
_entity.type
_entity.pdbx_description
1 polymer ?
#
loop_
_entity_poly.entity_id
_entity_poly.type
_entity_poly.pdbx_seq_one_letter_code
_entity_poly.pdbx_strand_id
1 'polypeptide(L)'
;LAQQLLVRAIVAMFWDAPYKETLVHWRSAIHDRFMLPHYLEEDFARVLRDLRQFGFHFDAEWFAPHIEFRFPPIGSVAYDQIAVELRQAIEPWYVLGEEPAGGGTARYVDSSVERLQVKVQGLFDDRYTLCCNRTAIPLRPTDEPGEWVAGVRYRAWQPPSCLHPTIPVHTPLVFDLVDTSAGRSIGGCRYHIDHPGGLNPGVYPINALEAESRRAGRFFPFGHTAGAFQVQRIATHPDAPCTLDLRRAP
;
A
#
# COMPACT_ATOMS: atom_id res chain seq x y z
N LEU A 1 6.35 24.20 5.96
CA LEU A 1 6.13 25.39 5.10
C LEU A 1 5.51 25.03 3.74
N ALA A 2 6.05 24.04 3.02
CA ALA A 2 5.57 23.64 1.68
C ALA A 2 4.06 23.32 1.62
N GLN A 3 3.53 22.50 2.54
CA GLN A 3 2.09 22.19 2.60
C GLN A 3 1.20 23.43 2.79
N GLN A 4 1.58 24.35 3.68
CA GLN A 4 0.81 25.57 3.90
C GLN A 4 0.83 26.50 2.69
N LEU A 5 1.98 26.61 2.01
CA LEU A 5 2.11 27.38 0.78
C LEU A 5 1.26 26.78 -0.34
N LEU A 6 1.27 25.45 -0.48
CA LEU A 6 0.42 24.73 -1.43
C LEU A 6 -1.07 25.05 -1.22
N VAL A 7 -1.56 24.93 0.01
CA VAL A 7 -2.96 25.22 0.33
C VAL A 7 -3.31 26.67 -0.01
N ARG A 8 -2.43 27.63 0.31
CA ARG A 8 -2.64 29.04 -0.03
C ARG A 8 -2.67 29.28 -1.55
N ALA A 9 -1.79 28.62 -2.30
CA ALA A 9 -1.77 28.71 -3.76
C ALA A 9 -3.06 28.14 -4.37
N ILE A 10 -3.54 27.00 -3.88
CA ILE A 10 -4.82 26.40 -4.31
C ILE A 10 -5.99 27.34 -4.02
N VAL A 11 -6.05 27.93 -2.82
CA VAL A 11 -7.10 28.89 -2.45
C VAL A 11 -7.05 30.14 -3.34
N ALA A 12 -5.85 30.70 -3.59
CA ALA A 12 -5.69 31.85 -4.48
C ALA A 12 -6.10 31.52 -5.92
N MET A 13 -5.68 30.36 -6.44
CA MET A 13 -6.06 29.87 -7.77
C MET A 13 -7.59 29.77 -7.90
N PHE A 14 -8.28 29.16 -6.94
CA PHE A 14 -9.74 29.05 -6.99
C PHE A 14 -10.48 30.36 -6.73
N TRP A 15 -9.86 31.31 -6.05
CA TRP A 15 -10.41 32.66 -5.88
C TRP A 15 -10.45 33.40 -7.23
N ASP A 16 -9.35 33.35 -7.98
CA ASP A 16 -9.25 34.01 -9.29
C ASP A 16 -10.00 33.24 -10.39
N ALA A 17 -9.91 31.90 -10.37
CA ALA A 17 -10.55 31.01 -11.33
C ALA A 17 -11.29 29.86 -10.61
N PRO A 18 -12.57 30.08 -10.22
CA PRO A 18 -13.38 29.05 -9.58
C PRO A 18 -13.50 27.79 -10.44
N TYR A 19 -13.35 26.62 -9.83
CA TYR A 19 -13.51 25.33 -10.51
C TYR A 19 -15.00 25.07 -10.81
N LYS A 20 -15.36 25.01 -12.08
CA LYS A 20 -16.76 24.83 -12.54
C LYS A 20 -16.98 23.52 -13.31
N GLU A 21 -15.92 22.73 -13.49
CA GLU A 21 -16.01 21.45 -14.19
C GLU A 21 -16.81 20.43 -13.38
N THR A 22 -17.42 19.48 -14.07
CA THR A 22 -18.20 18.42 -13.42
C THR A 22 -17.26 17.47 -12.69
N LEU A 23 -17.50 17.29 -11.39
CA LEU A 23 -16.71 16.35 -10.58
C LEU A 23 -16.91 14.91 -11.03
N VAL A 24 -15.82 14.18 -11.16
CA VAL A 24 -15.83 12.74 -11.45
C VAL A 24 -16.15 11.99 -10.14
N HIS A 25 -17.13 11.09 -10.18
CA HIS A 25 -17.55 10.35 -8.98
C HIS A 25 -16.50 9.34 -8.49
N TRP A 26 -15.63 8.84 -9.38
CA TRP A 26 -14.58 7.82 -9.17
C TRP A 26 -15.03 6.45 -8.63
N ARG A 27 -16.19 6.35 -7.98
CA ARG A 27 -16.74 5.12 -7.38
C ARG A 27 -15.68 4.48 -6.49
N SER A 28 -15.53 3.16 -6.54
CA SER A 28 -14.57 2.43 -5.72
C SER A 28 -13.10 2.71 -6.07
N ALA A 29 -12.80 3.29 -7.24
CA ALA A 29 -11.44 3.61 -7.62
C ALA A 29 -10.77 4.59 -6.65
N ILE A 30 -11.55 5.44 -5.96
CA ILE A 30 -11.00 6.33 -4.93
C ILE A 30 -10.39 5.57 -3.75
N HIS A 31 -10.96 4.40 -3.43
CA HIS A 31 -10.51 3.56 -2.32
C HIS A 31 -9.54 2.47 -2.76
N ASP A 32 -9.59 2.04 -4.03
CA ASP A 32 -8.69 1.04 -4.59
C ASP A 32 -7.41 1.67 -5.14
N ARG A 33 -7.54 2.54 -6.15
CA ARG A 33 -6.43 3.11 -6.93
C ARG A 33 -5.79 4.30 -6.22
N PHE A 34 -6.58 5.35 -5.92
CA PHE A 34 -6.06 6.63 -5.41
C PHE A 34 -5.62 6.61 -3.93
N MET A 35 -5.60 5.44 -3.31
CA MET A 35 -5.00 5.23 -1.98
C MET A 35 -3.67 4.46 -2.03
N LEU A 36 -3.22 4.08 -3.22
CA LEU A 36 -1.88 3.56 -3.44
C LEU A 36 -0.90 4.71 -3.71
N PRO A 37 0.33 4.67 -3.16
CA PRO A 37 1.34 5.72 -3.30
C PRO A 37 1.52 6.20 -4.74
N HIS A 38 1.70 5.28 -5.68
CA HIS A 38 2.01 5.60 -7.08
C HIS A 38 0.94 6.49 -7.72
N TYR A 39 -0.33 6.09 -7.65
CA TYR A 39 -1.42 6.85 -8.26
C TYR A 39 -1.72 8.15 -7.52
N LEU A 40 -1.51 8.20 -6.19
CA LEU A 40 -1.66 9.43 -5.44
C LEU A 40 -0.55 10.43 -5.82
N GLU A 41 0.68 9.97 -5.99
CA GLU A 41 1.81 10.80 -6.42
C GLU A 41 1.59 11.34 -7.84
N GLU A 42 1.10 10.50 -8.77
CA GLU A 42 0.74 10.94 -10.13
C GLU A 42 -0.37 12.00 -10.13
N ASP A 43 -1.41 11.81 -9.31
CA ASP A 43 -2.51 12.76 -9.18
C ASP A 43 -2.04 14.07 -8.53
N PHE A 44 -1.20 13.97 -7.50
CA PHE A 44 -0.59 15.14 -6.87
C PHE A 44 0.29 15.92 -7.84
N ALA A 45 1.08 15.25 -8.69
CA ALA A 45 1.85 15.89 -9.73
C ALA A 45 0.98 16.66 -10.74
N ARG A 46 -0.25 16.19 -11.01
CA ARG A 46 -1.23 16.93 -11.81
C ARG A 46 -1.65 18.23 -11.13
N VAL A 47 -1.95 18.20 -9.83
CA VAL A 47 -2.27 19.41 -9.05
C VAL A 47 -1.13 20.44 -9.13
N LEU A 48 0.13 20.00 -9.03
CA LEU A 48 1.27 20.91 -9.16
C LEU A 48 1.43 21.48 -10.57
N ARG A 49 1.06 20.71 -11.62
CA ARG A 49 1.04 21.22 -13.00
C ARG A 49 -0.05 22.26 -13.21
N ASP A 50 -1.24 22.05 -12.64
CA ASP A 50 -2.34 23.01 -12.74
C ASP A 50 -1.95 24.32 -12.05
N LEU A 51 -1.41 24.26 -10.83
CA LEU A 51 -0.91 25.44 -10.12
C LEU A 51 0.17 26.21 -10.90
N ARG A 52 1.04 25.49 -11.61
CA ARG A 52 2.07 26.11 -12.46
C ARG A 52 1.46 26.93 -13.60
N GLN A 53 0.33 26.50 -14.17
CA GLN A 53 -0.38 27.26 -15.22
C GLN A 53 -0.93 28.59 -14.69
N PHE A 54 -1.19 28.69 -13.39
CA PHE A 54 -1.61 29.91 -12.69
C PHE A 54 -0.44 30.70 -12.08
N GLY A 55 0.81 30.38 -12.44
CA GLY A 55 2.00 31.10 -12.00
C GLY A 55 2.55 30.69 -10.64
N PHE A 56 2.01 29.63 -10.02
CA PHE A 56 2.55 29.08 -8.77
C PHE A 56 3.50 27.91 -9.07
N HIS A 57 4.80 28.19 -9.02
CA HIS A 57 5.84 27.22 -9.35
C HIS A 57 6.29 26.44 -8.10
N PHE A 58 5.78 25.22 -7.97
CA PHE A 58 6.26 24.25 -6.98
C PHE A 58 7.20 23.24 -7.61
N ASP A 59 8.26 22.88 -6.89
CA ASP A 59 9.03 21.68 -7.18
C ASP A 59 8.37 20.46 -6.51
N ALA A 60 8.25 19.36 -7.25
CA ALA A 60 7.71 18.11 -6.70
C ALA A 60 8.61 17.55 -5.60
N GLU A 61 9.93 17.75 -5.68
CA GLU A 61 10.89 17.25 -4.68
C GLU A 61 10.66 17.85 -3.28
N TRP A 62 10.06 19.05 -3.18
CA TRP A 62 9.70 19.65 -1.89
C TRP A 62 8.69 18.80 -1.10
N PHE A 63 7.97 17.91 -1.78
CA PHE A 63 6.97 17.04 -1.20
C PHE A 63 7.46 15.60 -0.98
N ALA A 64 8.65 15.23 -1.45
CA ALA A 64 9.20 13.87 -1.29
C ALA A 64 9.23 13.40 0.18
N PRO A 65 9.66 14.22 1.17
CA PRO A 65 9.61 13.81 2.58
C PRO A 65 8.19 13.58 3.11
N HIS A 66 7.19 14.27 2.54
CA HIS A 66 5.79 14.12 2.96
C HIS A 66 5.20 12.82 2.40
N ILE A 67 5.57 12.46 1.17
CA ILE A 67 5.21 11.18 0.54
C ILE A 67 5.90 10.02 1.28
N GLU A 68 7.18 10.16 1.62
CA GLU A 68 7.90 9.17 2.44
C GLU A 68 7.30 9.01 3.83
N PHE A 69 6.95 10.12 4.49
CA PHE A 69 6.27 10.06 5.78
C PHE A 69 4.88 9.41 5.68
N ARG A 70 4.10 9.74 4.63
CA ARG A 70 2.73 9.22 4.46
C ARG A 70 2.72 7.75 4.07
N PHE A 71 3.71 7.34 3.29
CA PHE A 71 3.89 6.01 2.74
C PHE A 71 5.32 5.53 3.03
N PRO A 72 5.64 5.11 4.26
CA PRO A 72 7.00 4.66 4.56
C PRO A 72 7.41 3.45 3.70
N PRO A 73 8.65 3.40 3.19
CA PRO A 73 9.18 2.22 2.55
C PRO A 73 9.26 1.06 3.55
N ILE A 74 8.93 -0.14 3.10
CA ILE A 74 9.04 -1.38 3.90
C ILE A 74 10.36 -2.07 3.58
N GLY A 75 10.69 -2.18 2.29
CA GLY A 75 11.93 -2.80 1.81
C GLY A 75 11.86 -3.16 0.34
N SER A 76 12.99 -3.58 -0.22
CA SER A 76 13.10 -3.97 -1.62
C SER A 76 14.01 -5.18 -1.82
N VAL A 77 13.79 -5.89 -2.92
CA VAL A 77 14.61 -7.01 -3.40
C VAL A 77 14.71 -6.95 -4.92
N ALA A 78 15.75 -7.56 -5.48
CA ALA A 78 15.89 -7.71 -6.92
C ALA A 78 16.36 -9.13 -7.27
N TYR A 79 15.69 -9.75 -8.24
CA TYR A 79 16.03 -11.07 -8.75
C TYR A 79 15.82 -11.07 -10.27
N ASP A 80 16.77 -11.63 -11.02
CA ASP A 80 16.71 -11.68 -12.49
C ASP A 80 16.38 -10.32 -13.15
N GLN A 81 17.04 -9.24 -12.67
CA GLN A 81 16.83 -7.85 -13.10
C GLN A 81 15.41 -7.29 -12.84
N ILE A 82 14.55 -8.03 -12.14
CA ILE A 82 13.24 -7.58 -11.71
C ILE A 82 13.36 -7.06 -10.27
N ALA A 83 13.15 -5.77 -10.09
CA ALA A 83 13.13 -5.14 -8.77
C ALA A 83 11.70 -5.14 -8.21
N VAL A 84 11.56 -5.45 -6.93
CA VAL A 84 10.30 -5.41 -6.19
C VAL A 84 10.48 -4.51 -4.97
N GLU A 85 9.68 -3.45 -4.89
CA GLU A 85 9.59 -2.57 -3.73
C GLU A 85 8.26 -2.79 -3.01
N LEU A 86 8.33 -2.87 -1.68
CA LEU A 86 7.17 -2.85 -0.80
C LEU A 86 7.11 -1.51 -0.08
N ARG A 87 5.94 -0.88 -0.09
CA ARG A 87 5.69 0.41 0.56
C ARG A 87 4.34 0.40 1.24
N GLN A 88 4.22 1.02 2.41
CA GLN A 88 2.90 1.15 3.05
C GLN A 88 1.95 1.94 2.14
N ALA A 89 0.67 1.59 2.18
CA ALA A 89 -0.39 2.27 1.46
C ALA A 89 -1.51 2.67 2.43
N ILE A 90 -2.42 3.52 1.99
CA ILE A 90 -3.53 3.96 2.84
C ILE A 90 -4.54 2.82 2.91
N GLU A 91 -5.04 2.48 4.09
CA GLU A 91 -6.25 1.65 4.24
C GLU A 91 -7.23 2.40 5.14
N PRO A 92 -8.43 2.73 4.66
CA PRO A 92 -9.44 3.39 5.48
C PRO A 92 -10.04 2.36 6.43
N TRP A 93 -9.99 2.66 7.73
CA TRP A 93 -10.63 1.82 8.73
C TRP A 93 -12.11 2.17 8.88
N TYR A 94 -12.94 1.13 8.96
CA TYR A 94 -14.37 1.29 9.14
C TYR A 94 -14.70 1.62 10.59
N VAL A 95 -15.61 2.58 10.78
CA VAL A 95 -16.24 2.82 12.09
C VAL A 95 -17.28 1.74 12.32
N LEU A 96 -17.20 1.07 13.47
CA LEU A 96 -18.13 0.04 13.89
C LEU A 96 -19.39 0.66 14.51
N GLY A 97 -20.38 -0.20 14.79
CA GLY A 97 -21.58 0.20 15.52
C GLY A 97 -21.28 0.70 16.94
N GLU A 98 -22.28 1.35 17.54
CA GLU A 98 -22.19 1.73 18.95
C GLU A 98 -22.26 0.51 19.85
N GLU A 99 -21.29 0.40 20.75
CA GLU A 99 -21.20 -0.65 21.75
C GLU A 99 -21.25 -0.03 23.16
N PRO A 100 -21.86 -0.72 24.16
CA PRO A 100 -21.80 -0.28 25.54
C PRO A 100 -20.35 -0.19 26.03
N ALA A 101 -19.97 0.94 26.60
CA ALA A 101 -18.67 1.18 27.23
C ALA A 101 -18.89 1.73 28.64
N GLY A 102 -17.86 1.71 29.49
CA GLY A 102 -17.99 2.12 30.90
C GLY A 102 -18.65 3.49 31.07
N GLY A 103 -19.92 3.51 31.48
CA GLY A 103 -20.71 4.72 31.69
C GLY A 103 -21.37 5.36 30.44
N GLY A 104 -21.30 4.73 29.26
CA GLY A 104 -21.88 5.27 28.02
C GLY A 104 -21.80 4.32 26.83
N THR A 105 -21.67 4.86 25.62
CA THR A 105 -21.42 4.08 24.39
C THR A 105 -20.11 4.51 23.74
N ALA A 106 -19.48 3.59 23.02
CA ALA A 106 -18.29 3.83 22.21
C ALA A 106 -18.51 3.34 20.77
N ARG A 107 -17.83 3.97 19.81
CA ARG A 107 -17.72 3.47 18.43
C ARG A 107 -16.28 3.10 18.16
N TYR A 108 -16.00 1.82 18.07
CA TYR A 108 -14.68 1.33 17.73
C TYR A 108 -14.40 1.50 16.25
N VAL A 109 -13.12 1.45 15.89
CA VAL A 109 -12.65 1.49 14.51
C VAL A 109 -11.98 0.16 14.23
N ASP A 110 -12.34 -0.47 13.12
CA ASP A 110 -11.73 -1.73 12.68
C ASP A 110 -10.33 -1.47 12.14
N SER A 111 -9.37 -1.49 13.05
CA SER A 111 -7.95 -1.32 12.78
C SER A 111 -7.24 -2.62 12.43
N SER A 112 -7.99 -3.71 12.23
CA SER A 112 -7.43 -5.03 11.96
C SER A 112 -6.83 -5.19 10.57
N VAL A 113 -7.19 -4.32 9.62
CA VAL A 113 -6.80 -4.42 8.21
C VAL A 113 -5.79 -3.34 7.85
N GLU A 114 -4.76 -3.74 7.11
CA GLU A 114 -3.78 -2.83 6.53
C GLU A 114 -3.64 -3.07 5.02
N ARG A 115 -2.96 -2.14 4.35
CA ARG A 115 -2.63 -2.24 2.94
C ARG A 115 -1.20 -1.79 2.69
N LEU A 116 -0.54 -2.46 1.76
CA LEU A 116 0.71 -2.02 1.16
C LEU A 116 0.57 -1.94 -0.36
N GLN A 117 1.45 -1.18 -1.01
CA GLN A 117 1.69 -1.23 -2.43
C GLN A 117 2.93 -2.07 -2.71
N VAL A 118 2.82 -2.92 -3.72
CA VAL A 118 3.98 -3.49 -4.42
C VAL A 118 4.23 -2.65 -5.66
N LYS A 119 5.49 -2.31 -5.92
CA LYS A 119 5.96 -1.77 -7.20
C LYS A 119 6.99 -2.74 -7.76
N VAL A 120 6.80 -3.14 -9.01
CA VAL A 120 7.69 -4.05 -9.73
C VAL A 120 8.26 -3.31 -10.93
N GLN A 121 9.58 -3.37 -11.10
CA GLN A 121 10.29 -2.76 -12.24
C GLN A 121 11.12 -3.82 -12.96
N GLY A 122 11.25 -3.69 -14.28
CA GLY A 122 11.98 -4.65 -15.12
C GLY A 122 11.13 -5.86 -15.55
N LEU A 123 9.82 -5.83 -15.34
CA LEU A 123 8.92 -6.91 -15.71
C LEU A 123 8.33 -6.68 -17.11
N PHE A 124 8.93 -7.29 -18.12
CA PHE A 124 8.53 -7.17 -19.54
C PHE A 124 7.91 -8.44 -20.14
N ASP A 125 8.04 -9.56 -19.44
CA ASP A 125 7.67 -10.90 -19.91
C ASP A 125 6.56 -11.48 -19.02
N ASP A 126 5.59 -12.18 -19.63
CA ASP A 126 4.49 -12.87 -18.93
C ASP A 126 4.96 -14.16 -18.24
N ARG A 127 6.20 -14.58 -18.48
CA ARG A 127 6.89 -15.65 -17.77
C ARG A 127 6.90 -15.44 -16.25
N TYR A 128 7.04 -14.21 -15.78
CA TYR A 128 7.15 -13.92 -14.35
C TYR A 128 5.87 -13.37 -13.75
N THR A 129 5.53 -13.85 -12.55
CA THR A 129 4.40 -13.32 -11.78
C THR A 129 4.82 -13.08 -10.33
N LEU A 130 4.43 -11.94 -9.77
CA LEU A 130 4.57 -11.70 -8.34
C LEU A 130 3.38 -12.28 -7.59
N CYS A 131 3.64 -13.01 -6.52
CA CYS A 131 2.63 -13.56 -5.64
C CYS A 131 2.80 -13.03 -4.21
N CYS A 132 1.70 -12.94 -3.47
CA CYS A 132 1.71 -12.79 -2.01
C CYS A 132 0.99 -14.00 -1.41
N ASN A 133 1.61 -14.70 -0.48
CA ASN A 133 1.09 -15.93 0.12
C ASN A 133 0.58 -16.92 -0.94
N ARG A 134 1.40 -17.15 -1.98
CA ARG A 134 1.13 -18.01 -3.16
C ARG A 134 -0.05 -17.58 -4.04
N THR A 135 -0.66 -16.44 -3.76
CA THR A 135 -1.73 -15.86 -4.59
C THR A 135 -1.16 -14.79 -5.51
N ALA A 136 -1.44 -14.88 -6.81
CA ALA A 136 -0.99 -13.91 -7.80
C ALA A 136 -1.52 -12.50 -7.46
N ILE A 137 -0.62 -11.52 -7.48
CA ILE A 137 -0.98 -10.12 -7.26
C ILE A 137 -1.47 -9.54 -8.60
N PRO A 138 -2.61 -8.81 -8.63
CA PRO A 138 -3.16 -8.23 -9.84
C PRO A 138 -2.40 -6.97 -10.26
N LEU A 139 -1.15 -7.15 -10.68
CA LEU A 139 -0.27 -6.08 -11.16
C LEU A 139 -0.94 -5.28 -12.29
N ARG A 140 -0.90 -3.95 -12.17
CA ARG A 140 -1.38 -3.00 -13.18
C ARG A 140 -0.19 -2.25 -13.76
N PRO A 141 -0.11 -2.09 -15.10
CA PRO A 141 0.98 -1.36 -15.72
C PRO A 141 0.86 0.11 -15.36
N THR A 142 2.00 0.80 -15.24
CA THR A 142 2.05 2.26 -15.12
C THR A 142 2.32 2.88 -16.50
N ASP A 143 2.49 4.20 -16.54
CA ASP A 143 2.90 4.89 -17.78
C ASP A 143 4.36 4.56 -18.18
N GLU A 144 5.16 4.02 -17.25
CA GLU A 144 6.55 3.61 -17.47
C GLU A 144 6.64 2.14 -17.94
N PRO A 145 7.25 1.85 -19.10
CA PRO A 145 7.37 0.48 -19.62
C PRO A 145 8.12 -0.45 -18.65
N GLY A 146 7.51 -1.60 -18.36
CA GLY A 146 8.08 -2.61 -17.45
C GLY A 146 7.92 -2.27 -15.97
N GLU A 147 7.25 -1.17 -15.64
CA GLU A 147 6.83 -0.84 -14.28
C GLU A 147 5.36 -1.23 -14.04
N TRP A 148 5.12 -1.87 -12.90
CA TRP A 148 3.82 -2.34 -12.50
C TRP A 148 3.57 -2.05 -11.03
N VAL A 149 2.32 -1.79 -10.66
CA VAL A 149 1.91 -1.57 -9.27
C VAL A 149 0.64 -2.34 -8.92
N ALA A 150 0.51 -2.70 -7.64
CA ALA A 150 -0.73 -3.22 -7.09
C ALA A 150 -0.78 -3.04 -5.58
N GLY A 151 -1.99 -3.02 -5.03
CA GLY A 151 -2.23 -3.12 -3.60
C GLY A 151 -2.25 -4.57 -3.11
N VAL A 152 -1.80 -4.78 -1.88
CA VAL A 152 -2.08 -6.00 -1.12
C VAL A 152 -2.73 -5.60 0.19
N ARG A 153 -3.99 -5.98 0.38
CA ARG A 153 -4.76 -5.78 1.59
C ARG A 153 -4.76 -7.07 2.40
N TYR A 154 -4.51 -6.94 3.69
CA TYR A 154 -4.36 -8.07 4.59
C TYR A 154 -4.86 -7.73 6.00
N ARG A 155 -5.38 -8.74 6.71
CA ARG A 155 -5.61 -8.63 8.15
C ARG A 155 -4.27 -8.71 8.88
N ALA A 156 -3.97 -7.63 9.59
CA ALA A 156 -2.71 -7.39 10.27
C ALA A 156 -2.67 -7.95 11.68
N TRP A 157 -3.76 -7.74 12.42
CA TRP A 157 -3.96 -8.24 13.78
C TRP A 157 -5.46 -8.47 14.00
N GLN A 158 -5.85 -8.95 15.18
CA GLN A 158 -7.24 -9.30 15.46
C GLN A 158 -7.71 -8.66 16.77
N PRO A 159 -8.27 -7.43 16.71
CA PRO A 159 -8.87 -6.79 17.87
C PRO A 159 -10.10 -7.57 18.35
N PRO A 160 -10.48 -7.43 19.64
CA PRO A 160 -11.74 -7.97 20.15
C PRO A 160 -12.97 -7.51 19.37
N SER A 161 -12.97 -6.24 18.92
CA SER A 161 -14.01 -5.66 18.07
C SER A 161 -13.45 -5.39 16.66
N CYS A 162 -13.87 -6.18 15.68
CA CYS A 162 -13.51 -6.00 14.26
C CYS A 162 -14.56 -6.62 13.32
N LEU A 163 -14.59 -6.20 12.06
CA LEU A 163 -15.41 -6.85 11.05
C LEU A 163 -14.80 -8.20 10.69
N HIS A 164 -15.65 -9.16 10.35
CA HIS A 164 -15.27 -10.52 9.92
C HIS A 164 -14.30 -11.23 10.89
N PRO A 165 -14.67 -11.39 12.17
CA PRO A 165 -13.77 -11.92 13.20
C PRO A 165 -13.33 -13.37 12.98
N THR A 166 -13.95 -14.10 12.04
CA THR A 166 -13.56 -15.48 11.69
C THR A 166 -12.40 -15.56 10.71
N ILE A 167 -11.99 -14.44 10.10
CA ILE A 167 -10.85 -14.40 9.19
C ILE A 167 -9.58 -14.19 10.02
N PRO A 168 -8.59 -15.10 9.97
CA PRO A 168 -7.37 -14.99 10.77
C PRO A 168 -6.42 -13.90 10.25
N VAL A 169 -5.36 -13.64 11.02
CA VAL A 169 -4.26 -12.76 10.62
C VAL A 169 -3.46 -13.39 9.47
N HIS A 170 -2.96 -12.57 8.54
CA HIS A 170 -2.25 -13.08 7.34
C HIS A 170 -0.72 -12.99 7.45
N THR A 171 -0.20 -12.52 8.59
CA THR A 171 1.24 -12.34 8.80
C THR A 171 1.93 -13.66 9.16
N PRO A 172 3.15 -13.92 8.64
CA PRO A 172 3.91 -13.06 7.72
C PRO A 172 3.37 -13.08 6.30
N LEU A 173 3.53 -11.95 5.60
CA LEU A 173 3.33 -11.88 4.16
C LEU A 173 4.58 -12.39 3.46
N VAL A 174 4.43 -13.37 2.58
CA VAL A 174 5.51 -13.93 1.76
C VAL A 174 5.30 -13.51 0.32
N PHE A 175 6.25 -12.73 -0.20
CA PHE A 175 6.26 -12.30 -1.58
C PHE A 175 7.19 -13.20 -2.39
N ASP A 176 6.66 -13.79 -3.46
CA ASP A 176 7.35 -14.74 -4.33
C ASP A 176 7.36 -14.19 -5.76
N LEU A 177 8.55 -14.00 -6.34
CA LEU A 177 8.69 -13.78 -7.78
C LEU A 177 8.78 -15.15 -8.44
N VAL A 178 7.72 -15.55 -9.12
CA VAL A 178 7.55 -16.91 -9.65
C VAL A 178 7.83 -16.93 -11.14
N ASP A 179 8.71 -17.84 -11.55
CA ASP A 179 8.85 -18.25 -12.94
C ASP A 179 7.74 -19.27 -13.25
N THR A 180 6.75 -18.85 -14.02
CA THR A 180 5.58 -19.66 -14.38
C THR A 180 5.94 -20.86 -15.26
N SER A 181 7.02 -20.75 -16.05
CA SER A 181 7.49 -21.85 -16.90
C SER A 181 8.13 -22.97 -16.06
N ALA A 182 8.87 -22.61 -15.02
CA ALA A 182 9.51 -23.54 -14.10
C ALA A 182 8.62 -23.97 -12.92
N GLY A 183 7.50 -23.27 -12.69
CA GLY A 183 6.56 -23.55 -11.60
C GLY A 183 7.14 -23.33 -10.20
N ARG A 184 8.13 -22.45 -10.05
CA ARG A 184 8.82 -22.19 -8.77
C ARG A 184 9.23 -20.73 -8.63
N SER A 185 9.41 -20.32 -7.38
CA SER A 185 9.96 -19.00 -7.03
C SER A 185 11.44 -18.92 -7.45
N ILE A 186 11.82 -17.80 -8.07
CA ILE A 186 13.23 -17.46 -8.34
C ILE A 186 13.84 -16.59 -7.24
N GLY A 187 13.01 -16.13 -6.31
CA GLY A 187 13.39 -15.26 -5.20
C GLY A 187 12.18 -14.55 -4.61
N GLY A 188 12.41 -13.79 -3.54
CA GLY A 188 11.34 -13.04 -2.91
C GLY A 188 11.72 -12.54 -1.53
N CYS A 189 10.74 -12.02 -0.81
CA CYS A 189 10.95 -11.41 0.51
C CYS A 189 9.79 -11.76 1.45
N ARG A 190 10.00 -11.48 2.74
CA ARG A 190 9.00 -11.70 3.78
C ARG A 190 8.82 -10.42 4.58
N TYR A 191 7.57 -10.09 4.87
CA TYR A 191 7.21 -8.96 5.73
C TYR A 191 6.38 -9.44 6.91
N HIS A 192 6.82 -9.05 8.10
CA HIS A 192 6.12 -9.27 9.36
C HIS A 192 5.47 -7.98 9.82
N ILE A 193 4.33 -8.08 10.50
CA ILE A 193 3.64 -6.89 11.01
C ILE A 193 4.18 -6.52 12.38
N ASP A 194 4.40 -7.55 13.18
CA ASP A 194 5.05 -7.53 14.47
C ASP A 194 6.49 -8.05 14.37
N HIS A 195 7.29 -7.84 15.42
CA HIS A 195 8.63 -8.41 15.45
C HIS A 195 8.55 -9.95 15.36
N PRO A 196 9.27 -10.60 14.41
CA PRO A 196 9.14 -12.04 14.17
C PRO A 196 9.46 -12.92 15.39
N GLY A 197 10.28 -12.43 16.31
CA GLY A 197 10.58 -13.09 17.59
C GLY A 197 9.55 -12.86 18.71
N GLY A 198 8.41 -12.19 18.44
CA GLY A 198 7.41 -11.85 19.46
C GLY A 198 7.82 -10.73 20.45
N LEU A 199 8.99 -10.11 20.23
CA LEU A 199 9.59 -9.08 21.07
C LEU A 199 9.02 -7.69 20.72
N ASN A 200 7.70 -7.54 20.78
CA ASN A 200 7.06 -6.26 20.55
C ASN A 200 7.28 -5.34 21.77
N PRO A 201 7.84 -4.14 21.59
CA PRO A 201 8.06 -3.24 22.72
C PRO A 201 6.73 -2.77 23.31
N GLY A 202 6.56 -2.89 24.63
CA GLY A 202 5.40 -2.34 25.36
C GLY A 202 5.43 -0.82 25.54
N VAL A 203 6.44 -0.14 24.99
CA VAL A 203 6.65 1.31 25.11
C VAL A 203 6.86 1.95 23.75
N TYR A 204 6.50 3.23 23.66
CA TYR A 204 6.77 4.04 22.48
C TYR A 204 8.26 4.11 22.19
N PRO A 205 8.66 4.27 20.90
CA PRO A 205 10.05 4.49 20.57
C PRO A 205 10.54 5.82 21.18
N ILE A 206 11.74 5.82 21.74
CA ILE A 206 12.33 6.99 22.40
C ILE A 206 12.75 8.07 21.38
N ASN A 207 12.97 7.68 20.12
CA ASN A 207 13.31 8.58 19.03
C ASN A 207 12.96 7.98 17.66
N ALA A 208 13.18 8.75 16.59
CA ALA A 208 12.90 8.34 15.21
C ALA A 208 13.75 7.14 14.75
N LEU A 209 15.03 7.09 15.15
CA LEU A 209 15.97 6.02 14.77
C LEU A 209 15.56 4.67 15.37
N GLU A 210 15.10 4.65 16.62
CA GLU A 210 14.57 3.44 17.24
C GLU A 210 13.28 2.99 16.53
N ALA A 211 12.38 3.93 16.21
CA ALA A 211 11.16 3.63 15.47
C ALA A 211 11.47 3.03 14.09
N GLU A 212 12.46 3.57 13.39
CA GLU A 212 12.95 3.07 12.10
C GLU A 212 13.57 1.68 12.24
N SER A 213 14.43 1.46 13.24
CA SER A 213 15.05 0.17 13.50
C SER A 213 14.00 -0.93 13.79
N ARG A 214 12.97 -0.58 14.57
CA ARG A 214 11.82 -1.47 14.84
C ARG A 214 10.99 -1.78 13.59
N ARG A 215 10.96 -0.90 12.58
CA ARG A 215 10.32 -1.16 11.28
C ARG A 215 11.22 -2.00 10.39
N ALA A 216 12.52 -1.70 10.33
CA ALA A 216 13.49 -2.44 9.51
C ALA A 216 13.57 -3.92 9.91
N GLY A 217 13.49 -4.24 11.21
CA GLY A 217 13.49 -5.63 11.70
C GLY A 217 12.28 -6.48 11.29
N ARG A 218 11.29 -5.90 10.60
CA ARG A 218 10.09 -6.59 10.12
C ARG A 218 10.20 -7.08 8.67
N PHE A 219 11.15 -6.55 7.90
CA PHE A 219 11.32 -6.91 6.50
C PHE A 219 12.56 -7.77 6.31
N PHE A 220 12.38 -8.96 5.74
CA PHE A 220 13.47 -9.87 5.39
C PHE A 220 13.60 -9.93 3.87
N PRO A 221 14.77 -9.60 3.28
CA PRO A 221 15.02 -9.66 1.84
C PRO A 221 15.22 -11.11 1.33
N PHE A 222 14.61 -12.08 2.01
CA PHE A 222 14.64 -13.51 1.75
C PHE A 222 13.41 -14.17 2.39
N GLY A 223 13.32 -15.50 2.33
CA GLY A 223 12.24 -16.25 2.96
C GLY A 223 11.02 -16.48 2.07
N HIS A 224 11.24 -16.43 0.75
CA HIS A 224 10.33 -16.86 -0.30
C HIS A 224 9.98 -18.36 -0.16
N THR A 225 8.91 -18.80 -0.83
CA THR A 225 8.45 -20.19 -0.83
C THR A 225 9.43 -21.07 -1.60
N ALA A 226 10.06 -22.02 -0.91
CA ALA A 226 10.95 -23.00 -1.53
C ALA A 226 10.17 -24.12 -2.26
N GLY A 227 10.78 -24.65 -3.32
CA GLY A 227 10.22 -25.74 -4.11
C GLY A 227 9.17 -25.27 -5.12
N ALA A 228 8.58 -26.25 -5.81
CA ALA A 228 7.49 -25.98 -6.75
C ALA A 228 6.18 -25.76 -5.99
N PHE A 229 5.39 -24.78 -6.42
CA PHE A 229 4.03 -24.60 -5.95
C PHE A 229 3.14 -24.06 -7.06
N GLN A 230 1.86 -24.39 -6.98
CA GLN A 230 0.89 -23.85 -7.91
C GLN A 230 0.50 -22.44 -7.48
N VAL A 231 0.67 -21.47 -8.38
CA VAL A 231 0.20 -20.11 -8.17
C VAL A 231 -1.32 -20.11 -8.15
N GLN A 232 -1.89 -19.62 -7.05
CA GLN A 232 -3.32 -19.42 -6.95
C GLN A 232 -3.70 -18.11 -7.66
N ARG A 233 -4.68 -18.17 -8.56
CA ARG A 233 -5.25 -16.98 -9.20
C ARG A 233 -6.67 -16.81 -8.71
N ILE A 234 -6.88 -15.82 -7.86
CA ILE A 234 -8.22 -15.43 -7.43
C ILE A 234 -8.79 -14.39 -8.39
N ALA A 235 -10.10 -14.44 -8.63
CA ALA A 235 -10.76 -13.43 -9.42
C ALA A 235 -10.60 -12.06 -8.74
N THR A 236 -10.10 -11.07 -9.50
CA THR A 236 -10.01 -9.69 -9.02
C THR A 236 -11.38 -9.17 -8.66
N HIS A 237 -11.50 -8.45 -7.54
CA HIS A 237 -12.77 -7.86 -7.17
C HIS A 237 -13.16 -6.76 -8.18
N PRO A 238 -14.41 -6.73 -8.68
CA PRO A 238 -14.85 -5.69 -9.62
C PRO A 238 -14.65 -4.27 -9.08
N ASP A 239 -14.86 -4.06 -7.77
CA ASP A 239 -14.67 -2.75 -7.15
C ASP A 239 -13.23 -2.49 -6.70
N ALA A 240 -12.35 -3.50 -6.68
CA ALA A 240 -10.95 -3.34 -6.30
C ALA A 240 -10.00 -4.07 -7.27
N PRO A 241 -9.99 -3.69 -8.56
CA PRO A 241 -9.20 -4.36 -9.59
C PRO A 241 -7.68 -4.21 -9.42
N CYS A 242 -7.20 -3.23 -8.64
CA CYS A 242 -5.78 -2.98 -8.42
C CYS A 242 -5.25 -3.61 -7.14
N THR A 243 -6.11 -4.25 -6.32
CA THR A 243 -5.74 -4.74 -4.99
C THR A 243 -6.03 -6.23 -4.86
N LEU A 244 -5.03 -7.00 -4.43
CA LEU A 244 -5.21 -8.33 -3.88
C LEU A 244 -5.72 -8.21 -2.43
N ASP A 245 -6.95 -8.67 -2.15
CA ASP A 245 -7.49 -8.75 -0.80
C ASP A 245 -7.36 -10.18 -0.26
N LEU A 246 -6.37 -10.41 0.62
CA LEU A 246 -6.09 -11.74 1.15
C LEU A 246 -7.24 -12.30 2.00
N ARG A 247 -8.15 -11.46 2.50
CA ARG A 247 -9.35 -11.91 3.23
C ARG A 247 -10.32 -12.70 2.34
N ARG A 248 -10.13 -12.66 1.02
CA ARG A 248 -10.91 -13.39 0.02
C ARG A 248 -10.14 -14.56 -0.59
N ALA A 249 -8.87 -14.71 -0.24
CA ALA A 249 -8.11 -15.88 -0.62
C ALA A 249 -8.63 -17.10 0.16
N PRO A 250 -8.65 -18.28 -0.46
CA PRO A 250 -9.13 -19.52 0.17
C PRO A 250 -8.27 -19.97 1.35
#